data_AF-A0A075HSE2-F1
#
_entry.id   AF-A0A075HSE2-F1
#
_cell.length_a   1.000
_cell.length_b   1.000
_cell.length_c   1.000
_cell.angle_alpha   90.00
_cell.angle_beta   90.00
_cell.angle_gamma   90.00
#
_symmetry.space_group_name_H-M   'P 1'
#
loop_
_entity.id
_entity.type
_entity.pdbx_description
1 polymer ?
#
loop_
_entity_poly.entity_id
_entity_poly.type
_entity_poly.pdbx_seq_one_letter_code
_entity_poly.pdbx_strand_id
1 'polypeptide(L)' 'MNLQIWNCGSIEPKSITLVEHDSARWLSRDELLQVKWLPADLPIIEKWFQEGLPESSRLR' A
#
# COMPACT_ATOMS: atom_id res chain seq x y z
N MET A 1 -14.60 -7.85 -13.94
CA MET A 1 -14.26 -7.91 -12.50
C MET A 1 -13.89 -6.51 -12.06
N ASN A 2 -14.32 -6.07 -10.87
CA ASN A 2 -14.03 -4.73 -10.36
C ASN A 2 -12.95 -4.83 -9.28
N LEU A 3 -11.89 -4.04 -9.42
CA LEU A 3 -10.86 -3.89 -8.39
C LEU A 3 -11.42 -3.03 -7.25
N GLN A 4 -11.26 -3.49 -6.02
CA GLN A 4 -11.59 -2.74 -4.80
C GLN A 4 -10.31 -2.54 -4.00
N ILE A 5 -10.06 -1.32 -3.54
CA ILE A 5 -8.89 -0.95 -2.74
C ILE A 5 -9.41 -0.35 -1.43
N TRP A 6 -8.92 -0.86 -0.31
CA TRP A 6 -9.33 -0.44 1.03
C TRP A 6 -8.14 0.19 1.75
N ASN A 7 -8.31 1.41 2.25
CA ASN A 7 -7.34 2.05 3.13
C ASN A 7 -7.61 1.60 4.57
N CYS A 8 -6.75 0.73 5.11
CA CYS A 8 -6.87 0.22 6.48
C CYS A 8 -6.36 1.21 7.56
N GLY A 9 -5.88 2.39 7.16
CA GLY A 9 -5.34 3.39 8.07
C GLY A 9 -4.02 2.97 8.73
N SER A 10 -3.75 3.55 9.89
CA SER A 10 -2.59 3.17 10.71
C SER A 10 -2.90 1.88 11.48
N ILE A 11 -2.02 0.89 11.36
CA ILE A 11 -2.14 -0.39 12.04
C ILE A 11 -0.87 -0.68 12.85
N GLU A 12 -1.02 -1.40 13.97
CA GLU A 12 0.10 -1.90 14.75
C GLU A 12 0.84 -2.99 13.94
N PRO A 13 2.12 -2.85 13.58
CA PRO A 13 2.81 -3.81 12.73
C PRO A 13 2.76 -5.26 13.24
N LYS A 14 2.75 -5.45 14.58
CA LYS A 14 2.68 -6.77 15.20
C LYS A 14 1.32 -7.45 15.09
N SER A 15 0.26 -6.75 14.67
CA SER A 15 -1.07 -7.34 14.46
C SER A 15 -1.22 -8.00 13.09
N ILE A 16 -0.28 -7.78 12.16
CA ILE A 16 -0.30 -8.40 10.83
C ILE A 16 0.23 -9.83 10.94
N THR A 17 -0.59 -10.79 10.50
CA THR A 17 -0.18 -12.19 10.35
C THR A 17 -0.16 -12.52 8.86
N LEU A 18 0.97 -13.03 8.37
CA LEU A 18 1.09 -13.53 6.99
C LEU A 18 0.68 -15.01 6.98
N VAL A 19 -0.40 -15.34 6.28
CA VAL A 19 -0.93 -16.72 6.23
C VAL A 19 -0.36 -17.48 5.02
N GLU A 20 -0.32 -16.84 3.85
CA GLU A 20 0.12 -17.46 2.59
C GLU A 20 1.51 -16.98 2.12
N HIS A 21 2.02 -15.89 2.69
CA HIS A 21 3.28 -15.26 2.26
C HIS A 21 4.37 -15.40 3.32
N ASP A 22 5.60 -15.63 2.86
CA ASP A 22 6.74 -15.83 3.76
C ASP A 22 7.31 -14.52 4.34
N SER A 23 7.08 -13.38 3.68
CA SER A 23 7.61 -12.08 4.13
C SER A 23 6.81 -10.89 3.64
N ALA A 24 6.90 -9.80 4.40
CA ALA A 24 6.39 -8.48 4.04
C ALA A 24 7.33 -7.41 4.57
N ARG A 25 7.32 -6.22 3.95
CA ARG A 25 8.05 -5.05 4.42
C ARG A 25 7.21 -3.79 4.30
N TRP A 26 7.42 -2.87 5.21
CA TRP A 26 6.88 -1.52 5.10
C TRP A 26 7.69 -0.71 4.09
N LEU A 27 7.01 0.15 3.34
CA LEU A 27 7.60 1.03 2.34
C LEU A 27 7.36 2.47 2.75
N SER A 28 8.40 3.28 2.70
CA SER A 28 8.24 4.72 2.52
C SER A 28 7.74 5.03 1.11
N ARG A 29 7.25 6.26 0.90
CA ARG A 29 6.81 6.73 -0.42
C ARG A 29 7.92 6.59 -1.47
N ASP A 30 9.17 6.92 -1.12
CA ASP A 30 10.30 6.89 -2.06
C ASP A 30 10.75 5.47 -2.43
N GLU A 31 10.34 4.47 -1.66
CA GLU A 31 10.62 3.06 -1.94
C GLU A 31 9.56 2.39 -2.81
N LEU A 32 8.43 3.04 -3.08
CA LEU A 32 7.32 2.46 -3.84
C LEU A 32 7.75 1.96 -5.22
N LEU A 33 8.56 2.75 -5.94
CA LEU A 33 9.05 2.40 -7.29
C LEU A 33 10.25 1.45 -7.30
N GLN A 34 10.76 1.05 -6.13
CA GLN A 34 11.83 0.05 -6.00
C GLN A 34 11.27 -1.38 -6.01
N VAL A 35 9.95 -1.54 -5.82
CA VAL A 35 9.25 -2.83 -5.88
C VAL A 35 8.81 -3.11 -7.32
N LYS A 36 9.00 -4.36 -7.76
CA LYS A 36 8.51 -4.85 -9.05
C LYS A 36 7.01 -5.19 -8.96
N TRP A 37 6.17 -4.17 -8.98
CA TRP A 37 4.72 -4.32 -8.99
C TRP A 37 4.21 -5.02 -10.26
N LEU A 38 3.04 -5.63 -10.16
CA LEU A 38 2.35 -6.16 -11.35
C LEU A 38 1.88 -4.99 -12.24
N PRO A 39 1.77 -5.19 -13.56
CA PRO A 39 1.35 -4.14 -14.49
C PRO A 39 0.01 -3.48 -14.14
N ALA A 40 -0.90 -4.22 -13.49
CA ALA A 40 -2.21 -3.70 -13.09
C ALA A 40 -2.14 -2.68 -11.94
N ASP A 41 -1.12 -2.78 -11.08
CA ASP A 41 -0.99 -1.94 -9.89
C ASP A 41 -0.17 -0.66 -10.16
N LEU A 42 0.71 -0.70 -11.17
CA LEU A 42 1.61 0.42 -11.51
C LEU A 42 0.91 1.79 -11.60
N PRO A 43 -0.26 1.94 -12.25
CA PRO A 43 -0.91 3.25 -12.33
C PRO A 43 -1.26 3.86 -10.98
N ILE A 44 -1.62 3.02 -9.99
CA ILE A 44 -1.97 3.46 -8.64
C ILE A 44 -0.70 3.82 -7.86
N ILE A 45 0.33 2.98 -7.98
CA ILE A 45 1.61 3.18 -7.30
C ILE A 45 2.30 4.45 -7.80
N GLU A 46 2.33 4.68 -9.11
CA GLU A 46 2.90 5.90 -9.71
C GLU A 46 2.15 7.15 -9.25
N LYS A 47 0.82 7.07 -9.19
CA LYS A 47 -0.01 8.16 -8.64
C LYS A 47 0.37 8.46 -7.19
N TRP A 48 0.48 7.45 -6.33
CA TRP A 48 0.86 7.66 -4.93
C TRP A 48 2.29 8.17 -4.76
N PHE A 49 3.21 7.73 -5.62
CA PHE A 49 4.57 8.24 -5.65
C PHE A 49 4.62 9.73 -6.01
N GLN A 50 3.77 10.21 -6.94
CA GLN A 50 3.75 11.60 -7.39
C GLN A 50 2.89 12.53 -6.51
N GLU A 51 1.71 12.07 -6.10
CA GLU A 51 0.70 12.90 -5.42
C GLU A 51 0.70 12.70 -3.89
N GLY A 52 1.32 11.61 -3.40
CA GLY A 52 1.31 11.22 -1.98
C GLY A 52 0.39 10.03 -1.69
N LEU A 53 0.57 9.45 -0.50
CA LEU A 53 -0.26 8.34 -0.03
C LEU A 53 -1.68 8.83 0.27
N PRO A 54 -2.71 7.99 0.08
CA PRO A 54 -4.08 8.36 0.42
C PRO A 54 -4.22 8.58 1.93
N GLU A 55 -4.52 9.82 2.32
CA GLU A 55 -4.78 10.18 3.71
C GLU A 55 -6.07 9.53 4.23
N SER A 56 -6.00 8.98 5.44
CA SER A 56 -7.18 8.57 6.20
C SER A 56 -7.78 9.81 6.88
N SER A 57 -8.33 10.74 6.09
CA SER A 57 -8.98 11.93 6.65
C SER A 57 -10.40 11.59 7.16
N ARG A 58 -10.52 10.73 8.18
CA ARG A 58 -11.75 10.54 8.99
C ARG A 58 -11.45 10.03 10.41
N LEU A 59 -10.67 10.80 11.18
CA LEU A 59 -10.78 10.85 12.64
C LEU A 59 -10.40 12.28 13.08
N ARG A 60 -11.33 13.22 12.96
CA ARG A 60 -11.41 14.40 13.82
C ARG A 60 -12.75 14.37 14.52
#